data_AF-A0A537KPZ7-F1
#
_entry.id   AF-A0A537KPZ7-F1
#
_cell.length_a   1.000
_cell.length_b   1.000
_cell.length_c   1.000
_cell.angle_alpha   90.00
_cell.angle_beta   90.00
_cell.angle_gamma   90.00
#
_symmetry.space_group_name_H-M   'P 1'
#
loop_
_entity.id
_entity.type
_entity.pdbx_description
1 polymer ?
#
loop_
_entity_poly.entity_id
_entity_poly.type
_entity_poly.pdbx_seq_one_letter_code
_entity_poly.pdbx_strand_id
1 'polypeptide(L)'
;MKNLLFISISILILFNACKKESFITSPDAQVSLSDEELKFDTVFTTTGSITQSFKIINENDQKLRLSSIKLMGGNSSYFKINADGFVGPEVSNIEIEANDSVYVFVSVSINQNAANIPFIVEDSIQINYNGTTKQVNLEAWGQNAHFYRDKEITVNEIWNNDLPYVILGSLTIDPNKKLTINKGCRIYVHADAPIIVDGTLEVNGAKDTIDRVQFRGDRLDEPYNDFPGGWPGIYFRSTSKDNVFNYAVIKNAYQALAVLDLSTNPKLTLNECIIDNAYDAGIIAVNSSIRARNCLISNCGQNVVLAKGGDYQFTHCTVATFSNNYILHRDPVLYVSNYVLVNNVPDAKALTAVFRNCIFWGQDGTVEDEVVVTKSGTTAFNVNF
;
A
#
# COMPACT_ATOMS: atom_id res chain seq x y z
N MET A 1 43.33 -49.25 -35.53
CA MET A 1 42.85 -49.35 -34.13
C MET A 1 42.20 -48.06 -33.62
N LYS A 2 42.75 -46.85 -33.85
CA LYS A 2 42.13 -45.57 -33.41
C LYS A 2 40.72 -45.31 -33.96
N ASN A 3 40.43 -45.63 -35.23
CA ASN A 3 39.09 -45.44 -35.81
C ASN A 3 38.03 -46.43 -35.30
N LEU A 4 38.43 -47.63 -34.86
CA LEU A 4 37.51 -48.62 -34.27
C LEU A 4 37.08 -48.22 -32.86
N LEU A 5 37.98 -47.57 -32.10
CA LEU A 5 37.69 -47.07 -30.76
C LEU A 5 36.69 -45.91 -30.79
N PHE A 6 36.80 -45.02 -31.79
CA PHE A 6 35.87 -43.90 -31.99
C PHE A 6 34.46 -44.39 -32.34
N ILE A 7 34.34 -45.41 -33.20
CA ILE A 7 33.05 -46.01 -33.58
C ILE A 7 32.42 -46.75 -32.38
N SER A 8 33.22 -47.47 -31.57
CA SER A 8 32.73 -48.10 -30.34
C SER A 8 32.24 -47.10 -29.30
N ILE A 9 32.95 -45.98 -29.11
CA ILE A 9 32.53 -44.90 -28.20
C ILE A 9 31.25 -44.21 -28.71
N SER A 10 31.14 -43.93 -30.01
CA SER A 10 29.92 -43.37 -30.60
C SER A 10 28.71 -44.31 -30.47
N ILE A 11 28.91 -45.64 -30.60
CA ILE A 11 27.84 -46.63 -30.39
C ILE A 11 27.44 -46.71 -28.91
N LEU A 12 28.38 -46.61 -27.96
CA LEU A 12 28.08 -46.61 -26.52
C LEU A 12 27.30 -45.36 -26.07
N ILE A 13 27.53 -44.22 -26.72
CA ILE A 13 26.79 -42.96 -26.47
C ILE A 13 25.35 -43.07 -27.01
N LEU A 14 25.14 -43.78 -28.12
CA LEU A 14 23.81 -43.99 -28.71
C LEU A 14 22.91 -44.92 -27.87
N PHE A 15 23.47 -45.84 -27.07
CA PHE A 15 22.69 -46.70 -26.17
C PHE A 15 22.22 -46.01 -24.88
N ASN A 16 22.76 -44.84 -24.53
CA ASN A 16 22.28 -44.05 -23.38
C ASN A 16 21.20 -43.02 -23.76
N ALA A 17 20.89 -42.86 -25.05
CA ALA A 17 19.97 -41.83 -25.55
C ALA A 17 18.48 -42.21 -25.51
N CYS A 18 18.12 -43.41 -25.00
CA CYS A 18 16.74 -43.89 -25.01
C CYS A 18 16.32 -44.46 -23.64
N LYS A 19 16.33 -43.63 -22.59
CA LYS A 19 15.43 -43.89 -21.46
C LYS A 19 14.02 -43.55 -21.93
N LYS A 20 13.14 -44.55 -21.98
CA LYS A 20 11.72 -44.35 -22.26
C LYS A 20 11.17 -43.50 -21.11
N GLU A 21 10.74 -42.28 -21.39
CA GLU A 21 10.07 -41.44 -20.39
C GLU A 21 8.76 -42.13 -19.99
N SER A 22 8.74 -42.70 -18.79
CA SER A 22 7.57 -43.37 -18.23
C SER A 22 7.04 -42.58 -17.04
N PHE A 23 5.73 -42.63 -16.85
CA PHE A 23 5.10 -42.07 -15.66
C PHE A 23 5.32 -42.96 -14.45
N ILE A 24 5.60 -42.36 -13.30
CA ILE A 24 5.47 -43.04 -12.02
C ILE A 24 3.98 -43.24 -11.72
N THR A 25 3.58 -44.48 -11.47
CA THR A 25 2.18 -44.85 -11.17
C THR A 25 1.99 -45.37 -9.75
N SER A 26 3.06 -45.42 -8.96
CA SER A 26 2.99 -45.90 -7.57
C SER A 26 2.23 -44.90 -6.69
N PRO A 27 1.36 -45.37 -5.78
CA PRO A 27 0.79 -44.53 -4.73
C PRO A 27 1.85 -43.88 -3.83
N ASP A 28 3.03 -44.50 -3.72
CA ASP A 28 4.18 -44.03 -2.93
C ASP A 28 4.99 -42.92 -3.62
N ALA A 29 4.55 -42.42 -4.78
CA ALA A 29 5.19 -41.32 -5.48
C ALA A 29 5.31 -40.08 -4.56
N GLN A 30 6.51 -39.51 -4.50
CA GLN A 30 6.79 -38.38 -3.62
C GLN A 30 6.37 -37.06 -4.27
N VAL A 31 5.34 -36.43 -3.71
CA VAL A 31 4.87 -35.11 -4.11
C VAL A 31 4.90 -34.19 -2.89
N SER A 32 5.59 -33.07 -3.00
CA SER A 32 5.61 -32.03 -1.96
C SER A 32 4.83 -30.81 -2.42
N LEU A 33 4.36 -30.02 -1.46
CA LEU A 33 3.71 -28.73 -1.70
C LEU A 33 4.62 -27.65 -1.12
N SER A 34 4.78 -26.52 -1.82
CA SER A 34 5.51 -25.39 -1.23
C SER A 34 4.76 -24.80 -0.03
N ASP A 35 3.42 -24.89 -0.05
CA ASP A 35 2.53 -24.34 0.95
C ASP A 35 1.33 -25.28 1.12
N GLU A 36 0.92 -25.51 2.37
CA GLU A 36 -0.25 -26.33 2.72
C GLU A 36 -1.48 -25.46 3.04
N GLU A 37 -1.30 -24.14 3.16
CA GLU A 37 -2.34 -23.17 3.48
C GLU A 37 -2.04 -21.83 2.80
N LEU A 38 -3.06 -21.21 2.21
CA LEU A 38 -2.99 -19.86 1.68
C LEU A 38 -4.01 -18.98 2.40
N LYS A 39 -3.53 -17.89 3.00
CA LYS A 39 -4.36 -16.89 3.70
C LYS A 39 -4.36 -15.59 2.95
N PHE A 40 -5.56 -15.10 2.67
CA PHE A 40 -5.78 -13.75 2.18
C PHE A 40 -6.27 -12.92 3.37
N ASP A 41 -5.61 -11.79 3.62
CA ASP A 41 -6.02 -10.86 4.67
C ASP A 41 -7.34 -10.16 4.25
N THR A 42 -7.54 -8.92 4.66
CA THR A 42 -8.75 -8.16 4.42
C THR A 42 -8.96 -7.95 2.92
N VAL A 43 -9.91 -8.70 2.37
CA VAL A 43 -10.37 -8.57 0.98
C VAL A 43 -11.66 -7.77 0.99
N PHE A 44 -11.58 -6.55 0.49
CA PHE A 44 -12.76 -5.74 0.24
C PHE A 44 -13.64 -6.40 -0.82
N THR A 45 -14.93 -6.50 -0.55
CA THR A 45 -15.88 -7.07 -1.51
C THR A 45 -15.84 -6.30 -2.84
N THR A 46 -16.15 -6.95 -3.96
CA THR A 46 -16.14 -6.38 -5.33
C THR A 46 -14.78 -6.00 -5.97
N THR A 47 -13.70 -5.87 -5.19
CA THR A 47 -12.37 -5.50 -5.74
C THR A 47 -11.51 -6.71 -6.11
N GLY A 48 -11.77 -7.87 -5.48
CA GLY A 48 -10.94 -9.07 -5.63
C GLY A 48 -9.62 -8.94 -4.85
N SER A 49 -8.94 -10.05 -4.64
CA SER A 49 -7.63 -10.07 -3.96
C SER A 49 -6.47 -9.98 -4.94
N ILE A 50 -5.27 -9.82 -4.40
CA ILE A 50 -4.05 -10.26 -5.07
C ILE A 50 -4.10 -11.74 -5.45
N THR A 51 -3.26 -12.14 -6.40
CA THR A 51 -3.04 -13.56 -6.71
C THR A 51 -1.88 -14.08 -5.87
N GLN A 52 -2.13 -15.11 -5.07
CA GLN A 52 -1.09 -15.89 -4.41
C GLN A 52 -0.80 -17.16 -5.23
N SER A 53 0.30 -17.84 -4.95
CA SER A 53 0.61 -19.09 -5.64
C SER A 53 1.34 -20.06 -4.73
N PHE A 54 1.11 -21.35 -4.95
CA PHE A 54 1.94 -22.41 -4.39
C PHE A 54 2.38 -23.34 -5.52
N LYS A 55 3.35 -24.22 -5.22
CA LYS A 55 3.87 -25.22 -6.14
C LYS A 55 3.45 -26.62 -5.73
N ILE A 56 3.17 -27.44 -6.74
CA ILE A 56 3.11 -28.90 -6.61
C ILE A 56 4.41 -29.43 -7.21
N ILE A 57 5.22 -30.10 -6.39
CA ILE A 57 6.58 -30.49 -6.77
C ILE A 57 6.64 -32.01 -6.91
N ASN A 58 7.13 -32.48 -8.05
CA ASN A 58 7.41 -33.88 -8.30
C ASN A 58 8.85 -34.20 -7.87
N GLU A 59 9.02 -34.80 -6.69
CA GLU A 59 10.34 -35.15 -6.14
C GLU A 59 10.90 -36.46 -6.72
N ASN A 60 10.23 -37.05 -7.72
CA ASN A 60 10.61 -38.32 -8.32
C ASN A 60 11.50 -38.09 -9.55
N ASP A 61 12.32 -39.09 -9.89
CA ASP A 61 13.18 -39.10 -11.08
C ASP A 61 12.45 -39.54 -12.38
N GLN A 62 11.12 -39.66 -12.30
CA GLN A 62 10.22 -40.00 -13.40
C GLN A 62 9.11 -38.95 -13.50
N LYS A 63 8.47 -38.84 -14.67
CA LYS A 63 7.31 -37.96 -14.85
C LYS A 63 6.18 -38.39 -13.93
N LEU A 64 5.42 -37.43 -13.43
CA LEU A 64 4.19 -37.66 -12.68
C LEU A 64 3.02 -37.06 -13.44
N ARG A 65 1.86 -37.73 -13.39
CA ARG A 65 0.60 -37.15 -13.86
C ARG A 65 -0.33 -36.94 -12.67
N LEU A 66 -0.71 -35.70 -12.44
CA LEU A 66 -1.81 -35.36 -11.54
C LEU A 66 -3.12 -35.74 -12.23
N SER A 67 -3.96 -36.54 -11.57
CA SER A 67 -5.28 -36.86 -12.10
C SER A 67 -6.20 -35.66 -12.02
N SER A 68 -6.16 -34.89 -10.91
CA SER A 68 -6.87 -33.62 -10.81
C SER A 68 -6.25 -32.64 -9.81
N ILE A 69 -6.43 -31.35 -10.10
CA ILE A 69 -6.30 -30.22 -9.16
C ILE A 69 -7.68 -29.57 -9.13
N LYS A 70 -8.35 -29.63 -7.97
CA LYS A 70 -9.76 -29.30 -7.85
C LYS A 70 -10.02 -28.39 -6.67
N LEU A 71 -10.66 -27.26 -6.93
CA LEU A 71 -11.25 -26.42 -5.89
C LEU A 71 -12.54 -27.08 -5.38
N MET A 72 -12.61 -27.38 -4.08
CA MET A 72 -13.66 -28.21 -3.50
C MET A 72 -15.04 -27.52 -3.50
N GLY A 73 -15.09 -26.20 -3.33
CA GLY A 73 -16.30 -25.39 -3.53
C GLY A 73 -16.76 -25.30 -4.98
N GLY A 74 -15.95 -25.76 -5.94
CA GLY A 74 -16.29 -25.77 -7.37
C GLY A 74 -16.62 -24.37 -7.90
N ASN A 75 -17.69 -24.27 -8.70
CA ASN A 75 -18.16 -23.00 -9.26
C ASN A 75 -18.78 -22.05 -8.21
N SER A 76 -19.10 -22.56 -7.02
CA SER A 76 -19.66 -21.77 -5.92
C SER A 76 -18.58 -21.17 -5.02
N SER A 77 -17.31 -21.51 -5.25
CA SER A 77 -16.20 -20.98 -4.47
C SER A 77 -16.01 -19.50 -4.71
N TYR A 78 -15.62 -18.78 -3.65
CA TYR A 78 -15.11 -17.41 -3.79
C TYR A 78 -13.70 -17.38 -4.35
N PHE A 79 -12.99 -18.51 -4.31
CA PHE A 79 -11.65 -18.65 -4.84
C PHE A 79 -11.67 -19.04 -6.32
N LYS A 80 -10.64 -18.65 -7.04
CA LYS A 80 -10.39 -19.01 -8.43
C LYS A 80 -8.97 -19.54 -8.53
N ILE A 81 -8.81 -20.64 -9.24
CA ILE A 81 -7.51 -21.27 -9.46
C ILE A 81 -7.12 -21.25 -10.93
N ASN A 82 -5.83 -21.12 -11.19
CA ASN A 82 -5.21 -21.41 -12.48
C ASN A 82 -3.98 -22.29 -12.22
N ALA A 83 -3.95 -23.50 -12.77
CA ALA A 83 -2.84 -24.43 -12.63
C ALA A 83 -2.11 -24.55 -13.97
N ASP A 84 -0.86 -24.11 -14.01
CA ASP A 84 0.01 -24.12 -15.19
C ASP A 84 -0.63 -23.57 -16.48
N GLY A 85 -1.40 -22.49 -16.36
CA GLY A 85 -2.12 -21.86 -17.48
C GLY A 85 -3.54 -22.36 -17.67
N PHE A 86 -3.94 -23.48 -17.06
CA PHE A 86 -5.30 -24.01 -17.14
C PHE A 86 -6.19 -23.44 -16.04
N VAL A 87 -7.33 -22.86 -16.43
CA VAL A 87 -8.29 -22.25 -15.50
C VAL A 87 -9.17 -23.34 -14.87
N GLY A 88 -9.38 -23.25 -13.55
CA GLY A 88 -10.26 -24.14 -12.80
C GLY A 88 -11.78 -23.90 -13.02
N PRO A 89 -12.64 -24.42 -12.14
CA PRO A 89 -12.34 -24.89 -10.77
C PRO A 89 -11.76 -26.30 -10.67
N GLU A 90 -11.70 -27.04 -11.78
CA GLU A 90 -11.07 -28.37 -11.83
C GLU A 90 -10.20 -28.47 -13.09
N VAL A 91 -8.94 -28.83 -12.90
CA VAL A 91 -7.97 -29.07 -13.96
C VAL A 91 -7.53 -30.54 -13.86
N SER A 92 -7.42 -31.24 -14.98
CA SER A 92 -7.12 -32.68 -15.00
C SER A 92 -5.94 -33.00 -15.91
N ASN A 93 -5.29 -34.13 -15.63
CA ASN A 93 -4.21 -34.68 -16.45
C ASN A 93 -3.01 -33.72 -16.63
N ILE A 94 -2.62 -33.02 -15.55
CA ILE A 94 -1.44 -32.17 -15.55
C ILE A 94 -0.20 -33.06 -15.40
N GLU A 95 0.73 -32.92 -16.32
CA GLU A 95 2.00 -33.64 -16.33
C GLU A 95 3.09 -32.78 -15.68
N ILE A 96 3.89 -33.40 -14.82
CA ILE A 96 5.04 -32.76 -14.18
C ILE A 96 6.26 -33.58 -14.54
N GLU A 97 7.28 -32.92 -15.09
CA GLU A 97 8.56 -33.56 -15.39
C GLU A 97 9.26 -34.05 -14.12
N ALA A 98 10.25 -34.93 -14.28
CA ALA A 98 11.05 -35.44 -13.17
C ALA A 98 11.79 -34.30 -12.46
N ASN A 99 11.69 -34.21 -11.13
CA ASN A 99 12.28 -33.14 -10.31
C ASN A 99 11.83 -31.73 -10.72
N ASP A 100 10.62 -31.59 -11.26
CA ASP A 100 10.04 -30.32 -11.68
C ASP A 100 8.77 -29.99 -10.86
N SER A 101 8.17 -28.85 -11.14
CA SER A 101 7.03 -28.33 -10.40
C SER A 101 6.00 -27.66 -11.31
N VAL A 102 4.76 -27.65 -10.84
CA VAL A 102 3.66 -26.87 -11.44
C VAL A 102 3.26 -25.76 -10.49
N TYR A 103 3.03 -24.57 -11.05
CA TYR A 103 2.44 -23.45 -10.33
C TYR A 103 0.92 -23.55 -10.29
N VAL A 104 0.35 -23.28 -9.13
CA VAL A 104 -1.08 -23.06 -8.94
C VAL A 104 -1.28 -21.65 -8.40
N PHE A 105 -1.88 -20.80 -9.22
CA PHE A 105 -2.26 -19.44 -8.87
C PHE A 105 -3.67 -19.43 -8.29
N VAL A 106 -3.86 -18.68 -7.20
CA VAL A 106 -5.11 -18.59 -6.46
C VAL A 106 -5.45 -17.12 -6.22
N SER A 107 -6.68 -16.72 -6.54
CA SER A 107 -7.23 -15.41 -6.18
C SER A 107 -8.60 -15.60 -5.55
N VAL A 108 -9.07 -14.63 -4.77
CA VAL A 108 -10.40 -14.64 -4.16
C VAL A 108 -11.19 -13.40 -4.60
N SER A 109 -12.48 -13.59 -4.84
CA SER A 109 -13.41 -12.51 -5.18
C SER A 109 -14.69 -12.70 -4.38
N ILE A 110 -14.90 -11.81 -3.42
CA ILE A 110 -16.04 -11.89 -2.50
C ILE A 110 -17.11 -10.89 -2.96
N ASN A 111 -18.34 -11.38 -3.10
CA ASN A 111 -19.48 -10.53 -3.43
C ASN A 111 -19.99 -9.83 -2.16
N GLN A 112 -20.49 -8.61 -2.33
CA GLN A 112 -21.10 -7.87 -1.23
C GLN A 112 -22.32 -8.62 -0.69
N ASN A 113 -22.42 -8.70 0.64
CA ASN A 113 -23.58 -9.23 1.35
C ASN A 113 -24.14 -8.15 2.30
N ALA A 114 -25.23 -8.45 3.02
CA ALA A 114 -25.84 -7.51 3.96
C ALA A 114 -25.11 -7.40 5.32
N ALA A 115 -23.95 -8.05 5.49
CA ALA A 115 -23.25 -8.07 6.77
C ALA A 115 -22.42 -6.79 6.97
N ASN A 116 -22.55 -6.14 8.12
CA ASN A 116 -21.73 -4.95 8.43
C ASN A 116 -20.44 -5.29 9.19
N ILE A 117 -20.18 -6.58 9.42
CA ILE A 117 -19.01 -7.08 10.14
C ILE A 117 -18.14 -7.91 9.19
N PRO A 118 -16.80 -7.91 9.38
CA PRO A 118 -15.92 -8.84 8.68
C PRO A 118 -16.33 -10.30 8.88
N PHE A 119 -16.07 -11.14 7.89
CA PHE A 119 -16.43 -12.56 7.89
C PHE A 119 -15.32 -13.40 7.25
N ILE A 120 -15.24 -14.68 7.63
CA ILE A 120 -14.26 -15.61 7.08
C ILE A 120 -14.91 -16.40 5.94
N VAL A 121 -14.19 -16.56 4.83
CA VAL A 121 -14.54 -17.51 3.77
C VAL A 121 -13.44 -18.55 3.64
N GLU A 122 -13.84 -19.81 3.54
CA GLU A 122 -12.93 -20.96 3.50
C GLU A 122 -13.24 -21.84 2.29
N ASP A 123 -12.20 -22.44 1.74
CA ASP A 123 -12.28 -23.54 0.77
C ASP A 123 -11.00 -24.37 0.82
N SER A 124 -10.84 -25.32 -0.09
CA SER A 124 -9.60 -26.07 -0.24
C SER A 124 -9.40 -26.54 -1.67
N ILE A 125 -8.13 -26.71 -2.02
CA ILE A 125 -7.72 -27.29 -3.30
C ILE A 125 -7.27 -28.73 -3.04
N GLN A 126 -7.99 -29.68 -3.62
CA GLN A 126 -7.66 -31.10 -3.60
C GLN A 126 -6.77 -31.45 -4.81
N ILE A 127 -5.68 -32.16 -4.56
CA ILE A 127 -4.72 -32.62 -5.57
C ILE A 127 -4.70 -34.14 -5.53
N ASN A 128 -5.00 -34.78 -6.65
CA ASN A 128 -5.04 -36.23 -6.75
C ASN A 128 -3.96 -36.72 -7.74
N TYR A 129 -3.28 -37.81 -7.38
CA TYR A 129 -2.32 -38.51 -8.24
C TYR A 129 -2.17 -39.96 -7.76
N ASN A 130 -2.08 -40.93 -8.67
CA ASN A 130 -1.84 -42.36 -8.35
C ASN A 130 -2.70 -42.96 -7.21
N GLY A 131 -3.92 -42.46 -7.00
CA GLY A 131 -4.81 -42.90 -5.90
C GLY A 131 -4.53 -42.25 -4.54
N THR A 132 -3.54 -41.35 -4.47
CA THR A 132 -3.18 -40.52 -3.32
C THR A 132 -3.79 -39.12 -3.45
N THR A 133 -4.13 -38.51 -2.32
CA THR A 133 -4.72 -37.17 -2.24
C THR A 133 -3.89 -36.27 -1.33
N LYS A 134 -3.68 -35.02 -1.77
CA LYS A 134 -3.16 -33.91 -0.96
C LYS A 134 -4.14 -32.74 -0.99
N GLN A 135 -4.00 -31.82 -0.05
CA GLN A 135 -4.90 -30.69 0.09
C GLN A 135 -4.12 -29.43 0.45
N VAL A 136 -4.57 -28.29 -0.09
CA VAL A 136 -4.17 -26.95 0.35
C VAL A 136 -5.41 -26.25 0.89
N ASN A 137 -5.33 -25.73 2.11
CA ASN A 137 -6.42 -24.99 2.73
C ASN A 137 -6.41 -23.52 2.27
N LEU A 138 -7.59 -22.95 2.05
CA LEU A 138 -7.75 -21.56 1.64
C LEU A 138 -8.61 -20.82 2.67
N GLU A 139 -8.14 -19.68 3.16
CA GLU A 139 -8.88 -18.81 4.07
C GLU A 139 -8.78 -17.35 3.58
N ALA A 140 -9.89 -16.60 3.61
CA ALA A 140 -9.88 -15.16 3.37
C ALA A 140 -10.78 -14.40 4.34
N TRP A 141 -10.35 -13.20 4.74
CA TRP A 141 -11.15 -12.30 5.57
C TRP A 141 -11.88 -11.27 4.71
N GLY A 142 -13.18 -11.49 4.48
CA GLY A 142 -14.04 -10.57 3.71
C GLY A 142 -14.51 -9.39 4.55
N GLN A 143 -14.45 -8.18 3.98
CA GLN A 143 -14.99 -6.97 4.61
C GLN A 143 -15.80 -6.13 3.61
N ASN A 144 -17.02 -5.74 3.98
CA ASN A 144 -17.80 -4.78 3.21
C ASN A 144 -17.30 -3.35 3.45
N ALA A 145 -17.45 -2.50 2.44
CA ALA A 145 -17.04 -1.10 2.48
C ALA A 145 -17.98 -0.23 1.63
N HIS A 146 -17.92 1.07 1.86
CA HIS A 146 -18.42 2.09 0.94
C HIS A 146 -17.40 2.28 -0.18
N PHE A 147 -17.74 1.87 -1.40
CA PHE A 147 -16.87 2.07 -2.56
C PHE A 147 -17.23 3.35 -3.29
N TYR A 148 -16.24 4.21 -3.48
CA TYR A 148 -16.38 5.46 -4.22
C TYR A 148 -15.39 5.48 -5.36
N ARG A 149 -15.90 5.60 -6.58
CA ARG A 149 -15.09 5.82 -7.79
C ARG A 149 -15.26 7.24 -8.28
N ASP A 150 -14.16 7.97 -8.42
CA ASP A 150 -14.13 9.34 -8.94
C ASP A 150 -15.20 10.23 -8.28
N LYS A 151 -15.27 10.15 -6.94
CA LYS A 151 -16.34 10.76 -6.16
C LYS A 151 -16.12 12.26 -6.01
N GLU A 152 -17.15 13.02 -6.31
CA GLU A 152 -17.22 14.45 -6.05
C GLU A 152 -18.18 14.74 -4.88
N ILE A 153 -17.71 15.52 -3.91
CA ILE A 153 -18.51 16.02 -2.79
C ILE A 153 -19.09 17.38 -3.21
N THR A 154 -20.22 17.33 -3.91
CA THR A 154 -20.91 18.51 -4.49
C THR A 154 -21.95 19.13 -3.52
N VAL A 155 -22.24 18.44 -2.43
CA VAL A 155 -23.05 18.89 -1.28
C VAL A 155 -22.29 18.59 0.01
N ASN A 156 -22.66 19.23 1.12
CA ASN A 156 -22.02 18.90 2.39
C ASN A 156 -22.39 17.46 2.79
N GLU A 157 -21.38 16.64 3.07
CA GLU A 157 -21.52 15.23 3.39
C GLU A 157 -20.86 14.90 4.73
N ILE A 158 -21.40 13.89 5.42
CA ILE A 158 -20.87 13.38 6.68
C ILE A 158 -20.62 11.88 6.53
N TRP A 159 -19.39 11.46 6.83
CA TRP A 159 -18.98 10.06 6.89
C TRP A 159 -18.89 9.61 8.34
N ASN A 160 -19.43 8.42 8.62
CA ASN A 160 -19.53 7.83 9.95
C ASN A 160 -18.82 6.48 9.97
N ASN A 161 -18.48 5.99 11.17
CA ASN A 161 -17.83 4.70 11.32
C ASN A 161 -18.85 3.54 11.29
N ASP A 162 -19.56 3.40 10.17
CA ASP A 162 -20.48 2.28 9.91
C ASP A 162 -19.80 1.18 9.09
N LEU A 163 -19.09 1.56 8.02
CA LEU A 163 -18.23 0.72 7.22
C LEU A 163 -16.95 1.48 6.82
N PRO A 164 -15.85 0.79 6.50
CA PRO A 164 -14.71 1.42 5.82
C PRO A 164 -15.13 2.13 4.53
N TYR A 165 -14.36 3.14 4.15
CA TYR A 165 -14.48 3.84 2.87
C TYR A 165 -13.31 3.46 1.97
N VAL A 166 -13.58 2.97 0.77
CA VAL A 166 -12.58 2.61 -0.24
C VAL A 166 -12.72 3.58 -1.41
N ILE A 167 -11.66 4.34 -1.68
CA ILE A 167 -11.60 5.36 -2.71
C ILE A 167 -10.80 4.84 -3.91
N LEU A 168 -11.45 4.78 -5.07
CA LEU A 168 -10.90 4.33 -6.34
C LEU A 168 -10.90 5.52 -7.32
N GLY A 169 -9.78 5.86 -7.96
CA GLY A 169 -9.70 7.15 -8.65
C GLY A 169 -9.92 8.34 -7.70
N SER A 170 -10.13 9.54 -8.23
CA SER A 170 -10.05 10.76 -7.40
C SER A 170 -11.21 10.91 -6.39
N LEU A 171 -10.94 11.51 -5.24
CA LEU A 171 -11.97 12.07 -4.35
C LEU A 171 -11.82 13.58 -4.33
N THR A 172 -12.80 14.30 -4.87
CA THR A 172 -12.75 15.77 -4.94
C THR A 172 -13.80 16.40 -4.02
N ILE A 173 -13.37 17.34 -3.18
CA ILE A 173 -14.27 18.18 -2.38
C ILE A 173 -14.38 19.54 -3.04
N ASP A 174 -15.54 19.83 -3.62
CA ASP A 174 -15.78 21.05 -4.39
C ASP A 174 -15.60 22.33 -3.58
N PRO A 175 -15.31 23.47 -4.25
CA PRO A 175 -15.28 24.78 -3.61
C PRO A 175 -16.54 25.05 -2.79
N ASN A 176 -16.35 25.53 -1.56
CA ASN A 176 -17.43 25.84 -0.59
C ASN A 176 -18.28 24.63 -0.15
N LYS A 177 -17.85 23.40 -0.44
CA LYS A 177 -18.43 22.18 0.11
C LYS A 177 -17.57 21.64 1.23
N LYS A 178 -18.21 20.89 2.13
CA LYS A 178 -17.56 20.30 3.28
C LYS A 178 -17.79 18.80 3.33
N LEU A 179 -16.70 18.05 3.47
CA LEU A 179 -16.73 16.67 3.92
C LEU A 179 -16.34 16.62 5.39
N THR A 180 -17.23 16.12 6.23
CA THR A 180 -16.95 15.84 7.65
C THR A 180 -16.77 14.34 7.86
N ILE A 181 -15.64 13.92 8.40
CA ILE A 181 -15.33 12.52 8.70
C ILE A 181 -15.28 12.35 10.21
N ASN A 182 -16.20 11.56 10.76
CA ASN A 182 -16.30 11.35 12.20
C ASN A 182 -15.34 10.29 12.71
N LYS A 183 -15.15 10.29 14.03
CA LYS A 183 -14.23 9.39 14.74
C LYS A 183 -14.38 7.93 14.35
N GLY A 184 -13.26 7.21 14.32
CA GLY A 184 -13.20 5.78 14.04
C GLY A 184 -13.29 5.38 12.57
N CYS A 185 -13.57 6.31 11.65
CA CYS A 185 -13.60 5.99 10.22
C CYS A 185 -12.24 5.43 9.74
N ARG A 186 -12.32 4.50 8.77
CA ARG A 186 -11.17 3.92 8.07
C ARG A 186 -11.30 4.25 6.59
N ILE A 187 -10.34 4.99 6.05
CA ILE A 187 -10.31 5.43 4.67
C ILE A 187 -9.13 4.75 4.00
N TYR A 188 -9.46 3.89 3.04
CA TYR A 188 -8.53 3.15 2.21
C TYR A 188 -8.54 3.78 0.82
N VAL A 189 -7.36 4.09 0.31
CA VAL A 189 -7.20 4.90 -0.90
C VAL A 189 -6.34 4.13 -1.89
N HIS A 190 -6.82 3.98 -3.12
CA HIS A 190 -6.08 3.28 -4.16
C HIS A 190 -4.84 4.06 -4.64
N ALA A 191 -3.90 3.37 -5.27
CA ALA A 191 -2.63 3.93 -5.71
C ALA A 191 -2.75 5.09 -6.73
N ASP A 192 -3.89 5.20 -7.41
CA ASP A 192 -4.20 6.25 -8.40
C ASP A 192 -5.24 7.27 -7.91
N ALA A 193 -5.57 7.26 -6.62
CA ALA A 193 -6.69 7.99 -6.04
C ALA A 193 -6.25 9.20 -5.19
N PRO A 194 -5.94 10.38 -5.78
CA PRO A 194 -5.65 11.55 -4.97
C PRO A 194 -6.93 12.06 -4.27
N ILE A 195 -6.79 12.51 -3.02
CA ILE A 195 -7.83 13.29 -2.34
C ILE A 195 -7.56 14.77 -2.62
N ILE A 196 -8.45 15.40 -3.38
CA ILE A 196 -8.33 16.79 -3.82
C ILE A 196 -9.32 17.64 -3.03
N VAL A 197 -8.82 18.62 -2.30
CA VAL A 197 -9.63 19.49 -1.45
C VAL A 197 -9.62 20.89 -2.02
N ASP A 198 -10.73 21.29 -2.65
CA ASP A 198 -11.01 22.67 -3.07
C ASP A 198 -11.94 23.41 -2.10
N GLY A 199 -12.72 22.66 -1.32
CA GLY A 199 -13.56 23.15 -0.23
C GLY A 199 -12.92 22.98 1.13
N THR A 200 -13.62 22.25 2.01
CA THR A 200 -13.21 22.00 3.40
C THR A 200 -13.26 20.51 3.73
N LEU A 201 -12.17 19.99 4.27
CA LEU A 201 -12.09 18.66 4.85
C LEU A 201 -11.96 18.78 6.38
N GLU A 202 -12.95 18.24 7.09
CA GLU A 202 -13.04 18.26 8.54
C GLU A 202 -12.97 16.82 9.08
N VAL A 203 -11.88 16.47 9.74
CA VAL A 203 -11.63 15.15 10.30
C VAL A 203 -11.69 15.22 11.82
N ASN A 204 -12.68 14.53 12.40
CA ASN A 204 -13.04 14.58 13.82
C ASN A 204 -12.77 13.25 14.53
N GLY A 205 -11.51 12.83 14.58
CA GLY A 205 -11.07 11.69 15.38
C GLY A 205 -11.08 11.97 16.89
N ALA A 206 -10.85 10.93 17.69
CA ALA A 206 -10.63 11.07 19.13
C ALA A 206 -9.34 10.36 19.59
N LYS A 207 -8.97 10.59 20.86
CA LYS A 207 -7.68 10.18 21.45
C LYS A 207 -7.43 8.67 21.39
N ASP A 208 -8.46 7.87 21.64
CA ASP A 208 -8.33 6.42 21.67
C ASP A 208 -7.98 5.87 20.29
N THR A 209 -7.05 4.91 20.21
CA THR A 209 -6.52 4.40 18.93
C THR A 209 -7.62 3.94 17.97
N ILE A 210 -8.70 3.34 18.49
CA ILE A 210 -9.84 2.90 17.69
C ILE A 210 -10.67 4.05 17.15
N ASP A 211 -10.76 5.17 17.87
CA ASP A 211 -11.55 6.35 17.51
C ASP A 211 -10.75 7.36 16.67
N ARG A 212 -9.45 7.15 16.47
CA ARG A 212 -8.68 7.91 15.47
C ARG A 212 -9.26 7.66 14.07
N VAL A 213 -9.20 8.67 13.20
CA VAL A 213 -9.52 8.51 11.78
C VAL A 213 -8.25 8.12 11.03
N GLN A 214 -8.30 7.06 10.22
CA GLN A 214 -7.12 6.54 9.53
C GLN A 214 -7.24 6.67 8.01
N PHE A 215 -6.16 7.13 7.38
CA PHE A 215 -5.95 7.17 5.94
C PHE A 215 -4.73 6.32 5.59
N ARG A 216 -4.91 5.33 4.71
CA ARG A 216 -3.82 4.48 4.18
C ARG A 216 -4.18 3.89 2.81
N GLY A 217 -3.22 3.21 2.19
CA GLY A 217 -3.45 2.45 0.95
C GLY A 217 -4.45 1.32 1.13
N ASP A 218 -5.17 0.96 0.07
CA ASP A 218 -6.14 -0.14 0.05
C ASP A 218 -5.53 -1.53 -0.19
N ARG A 219 -4.23 -1.60 -0.47
CA ARG A 219 -3.41 -2.82 -0.45
C ARG A 219 -3.01 -3.15 0.98
N LEU A 220 -3.74 -4.09 1.58
CA LEU A 220 -3.57 -4.54 2.98
C LEU A 220 -2.76 -5.82 3.10
N ASP A 221 -2.42 -6.44 1.98
CA ASP A 221 -1.59 -7.63 1.87
C ASP A 221 -0.10 -7.32 2.05
N GLU A 222 0.64 -8.26 2.63
CA GLU A 222 2.10 -8.21 2.67
C GLU A 222 2.72 -8.46 1.29
N PRO A 223 3.88 -7.84 0.98
CA PRO A 223 4.60 -6.86 1.80
C PRO A 223 4.10 -5.42 1.59
N TYR A 224 3.04 -5.21 0.81
CA TYR A 224 2.62 -3.89 0.34
C TYR A 224 1.98 -3.01 1.41
N ASN A 225 1.37 -3.64 2.43
CA ASN A 225 0.64 -2.97 3.49
C ASN A 225 1.44 -1.89 4.23
N ASP A 226 2.77 -2.02 4.30
CA ASP A 226 3.70 -1.13 4.98
C ASP A 226 4.65 -0.37 4.03
N PHE A 227 4.49 -0.52 2.71
CA PHE A 227 5.30 0.22 1.76
C PHE A 227 4.88 1.70 1.71
N PRO A 228 5.84 2.64 1.73
CA PRO A 228 5.54 4.05 1.50
C PRO A 228 5.12 4.27 0.05
N GLY A 229 4.33 5.32 -0.21
CA GLY A 229 3.88 5.63 -1.58
C GLY A 229 2.74 4.76 -2.11
N GLY A 230 2.02 4.04 -1.26
CA GLY A 230 0.90 3.19 -1.64
C GLY A 230 -0.33 3.95 -2.16
N TRP A 231 -0.40 5.28 -1.96
CA TRP A 231 -1.45 6.15 -2.49
C TRP A 231 -0.96 7.60 -2.61
N PRO A 232 -1.59 8.45 -3.44
CA PRO A 232 -1.01 9.76 -3.79
C PRO A 232 -0.89 10.75 -2.64
N GLY A 233 -1.93 10.90 -1.80
CA GLY A 233 -1.96 11.94 -0.76
C GLY A 233 -3.25 12.77 -0.68
N ILE A 234 -3.21 13.77 0.20
CA ILE A 234 -4.27 14.79 0.37
C ILE A 234 -3.75 16.16 -0.08
N TYR A 235 -4.40 16.73 -1.10
CA TYR A 235 -3.98 17.94 -1.79
C TYR A 235 -4.96 19.09 -1.53
N PHE A 236 -4.54 20.06 -0.74
CA PHE A 236 -5.28 21.29 -0.44
C PHE A 236 -4.90 22.38 -1.45
N ARG A 237 -5.74 22.54 -2.49
CA ARG A 237 -5.50 23.50 -3.58
C ARG A 237 -5.90 24.92 -3.21
N SER A 238 -5.65 25.87 -4.10
CA SER A 238 -5.76 27.32 -3.85
C SER A 238 -7.09 27.75 -3.23
N THR A 239 -8.22 27.16 -3.64
CA THR A 239 -9.56 27.55 -3.12
C THR A 239 -9.89 26.99 -1.75
N SER A 240 -9.14 25.99 -1.28
CA SER A 240 -9.45 25.30 -0.03
C SER A 240 -9.20 26.17 1.19
N LYS A 241 -9.99 25.95 2.23
CA LYS A 241 -9.95 26.75 3.47
C LYS A 241 -10.54 26.00 4.65
N ASP A 242 -10.15 26.45 5.84
CA ASP A 242 -10.73 26.02 7.13
C ASP A 242 -10.66 24.51 7.37
N ASN A 243 -9.61 23.85 6.86
CA ASN A 243 -9.42 22.40 7.01
C ASN A 243 -8.92 22.07 8.42
N VAL A 244 -9.47 21.03 9.03
CA VAL A 244 -9.16 20.67 10.42
C VAL A 244 -9.02 19.16 10.53
N PHE A 245 -7.92 18.71 11.12
CA PHE A 245 -7.68 17.30 11.42
C PHE A 245 -7.43 17.16 12.92
N ASN A 246 -8.33 16.44 13.58
CA ASN A 246 -8.21 16.08 14.99
C ASN A 246 -7.99 14.58 15.08
N TYR A 247 -6.89 14.16 15.72
CA TYR A 247 -6.55 12.75 15.95
C TYR A 247 -6.55 11.89 14.66
N ALA A 248 -6.14 12.46 13.54
CA ALA A 248 -5.97 11.72 12.30
C ALA A 248 -4.67 10.91 12.31
N VAL A 249 -4.65 9.83 11.54
CA VAL A 249 -3.46 9.03 11.21
C VAL A 249 -3.39 8.93 9.70
N ILE A 250 -2.29 9.39 9.11
CA ILE A 250 -2.07 9.38 7.66
C ILE A 250 -0.78 8.61 7.43
N LYS A 251 -0.88 7.47 6.74
CA LYS A 251 0.24 6.55 6.56
C LYS A 251 0.46 6.16 5.11
N ASN A 252 1.71 5.89 4.77
CA ASN A 252 2.11 5.19 3.55
C ASN A 252 1.71 5.93 2.26
N ALA A 253 1.57 7.26 2.33
CA ALA A 253 1.26 8.09 1.16
C ALA A 253 2.53 8.37 0.33
N TYR A 254 2.37 8.87 -0.89
CA TYR A 254 3.49 9.45 -1.64
C TYR A 254 3.82 10.84 -1.07
N GLN A 255 2.87 11.76 -1.11
CA GLN A 255 2.91 13.03 -0.38
C GLN A 255 1.73 13.07 0.60
N ALA A 256 1.94 12.90 1.89
CA ALA A 256 0.82 12.74 2.82
C ALA A 256 -0.09 13.98 2.85
N LEU A 257 0.48 15.18 3.02
CA LEU A 257 -0.27 16.44 3.00
C LEU A 257 0.43 17.50 2.12
N ALA A 258 -0.20 17.90 1.04
CA ALA A 258 0.27 18.98 0.16
C ALA A 258 -0.65 20.21 0.29
N VAL A 259 -0.10 21.34 0.73
CA VAL A 259 -0.88 22.56 1.05
C VAL A 259 -0.40 23.76 0.25
N LEU A 260 -1.23 24.27 -0.64
CA LEU A 260 -0.87 25.34 -1.58
C LEU A 260 -1.60 26.64 -1.26
N ASP A 261 -0.88 27.76 -1.36
CA ASP A 261 -1.40 29.12 -1.21
C ASP A 261 -1.99 29.46 0.17
N LEU A 262 -2.06 30.76 0.47
CA LEU A 262 -2.61 31.28 1.72
C LEU A 262 -4.14 31.32 1.68
N SER A 263 -4.75 31.24 2.87
CA SER A 263 -6.15 31.57 3.13
C SER A 263 -6.26 32.58 4.27
N THR A 264 -7.45 33.18 4.46
CA THR A 264 -7.70 34.17 5.52
C THR A 264 -7.43 33.62 6.93
N ASN A 265 -7.93 32.41 7.20
CA ASN A 265 -7.59 31.63 8.39
C ASN A 265 -6.42 30.69 8.06
N PRO A 266 -5.78 30.04 9.06
CA PRO A 266 -4.88 28.93 8.78
C PRO A 266 -5.54 27.91 7.84
N LYS A 267 -4.87 27.60 6.73
CA LYS A 267 -5.42 26.73 5.69
C LYS A 267 -5.67 25.32 6.19
N LEU A 268 -4.78 24.86 7.06
CA LEU A 268 -4.86 23.55 7.71
C LEU A 268 -4.50 23.65 9.18
N THR A 269 -5.38 23.11 10.04
CA THR A 269 -5.12 22.93 11.46
C THR A 269 -4.99 21.43 11.77
N LEU A 270 -3.87 21.05 12.40
CA LEU A 270 -3.57 19.69 12.81
C LEU A 270 -3.48 19.62 14.33
N ASN A 271 -4.30 18.77 14.95
CA ASN A 271 -4.28 18.54 16.39
C ASN A 271 -4.08 17.04 16.66
N GLU A 272 -3.03 16.71 17.41
CA GLU A 272 -2.81 15.34 17.90
C GLU A 272 -2.69 14.31 16.76
N CYS A 273 -2.22 14.73 15.58
CA CYS A 273 -2.17 13.90 14.37
C CYS A 273 -0.87 13.10 14.26
N ILE A 274 -0.94 11.98 13.55
CA ILE A 274 0.23 11.17 13.17
C ILE A 274 0.30 11.16 11.65
N ILE A 275 1.44 11.57 11.09
CA ILE A 275 1.76 11.50 9.68
C ILE A 275 3.05 10.70 9.59
N ASP A 276 3.01 9.54 8.93
CA ASP A 276 4.11 8.59 9.03
C ASP A 276 4.34 7.85 7.71
N ASN A 277 5.59 7.53 7.43
CA ASN A 277 6.00 6.68 6.31
C ASN A 277 5.54 7.19 4.94
N ALA A 278 5.67 8.49 4.67
CA ALA A 278 5.38 9.05 3.35
C ALA A 278 6.62 9.02 2.44
N TYR A 279 6.49 8.52 1.21
CA TYR A 279 7.65 8.27 0.34
C TYR A 279 8.41 9.55 -0.03
N ASP A 280 7.69 10.59 -0.43
CA ASP A 280 8.27 11.88 -0.84
C ASP A 280 8.23 12.87 0.32
N ALA A 281 7.03 13.24 0.80
CA ALA A 281 6.90 14.22 1.88
C ALA A 281 5.77 13.91 2.87
N GLY A 282 6.03 14.15 4.16
CA GLY A 282 4.99 14.14 5.19
C GLY A 282 4.07 15.34 5.08
N ILE A 283 4.64 16.53 5.16
CA ILE A 283 3.96 17.80 4.91
C ILE A 283 4.79 18.60 3.92
N ILE A 284 4.20 18.98 2.81
CA ILE A 284 4.74 19.99 1.89
C ILE A 284 3.76 21.17 1.80
N ALA A 285 4.24 22.36 2.15
CA ALA A 285 3.44 23.58 2.10
C ALA A 285 4.16 24.64 1.25
N VAL A 286 3.45 25.23 0.30
CA VAL A 286 4.00 26.24 -0.61
C VAL A 286 3.21 27.55 -0.48
N ASN A 287 3.85 28.59 0.06
CA ASN A 287 3.22 29.89 0.32
C ASN A 287 1.87 29.74 1.03
N SER A 288 1.81 28.98 2.13
CA SER A 288 0.55 28.56 2.76
C SER A 288 0.55 28.81 4.27
N SER A 289 -0.47 28.30 4.98
CA SER A 289 -0.58 28.48 6.43
C SER A 289 -1.03 27.21 7.16
N ILE A 290 -0.27 26.84 8.20
CA ILE A 290 -0.53 25.64 9.02
C ILE A 290 -0.44 26.00 10.50
N ARG A 291 -1.35 25.44 11.30
CA ARG A 291 -1.25 25.38 12.76
C ARG A 291 -1.22 23.91 13.18
N ALA A 292 -0.08 23.43 13.67
CA ALA A 292 0.09 22.07 14.14
C ALA A 292 0.36 22.04 15.65
N ARG A 293 -0.41 21.24 16.39
CA ARG A 293 -0.24 21.05 17.83
C ARG A 293 -0.15 19.57 18.17
N ASN A 294 0.88 19.19 18.93
CA ASN A 294 1.09 17.84 19.44
C ASN A 294 1.05 16.76 18.34
N CYS A 295 1.67 17.02 17.20
CA CYS A 295 1.69 16.09 16.06
C CYS A 295 3.01 15.32 16.00
N LEU A 296 2.93 14.08 15.55
CA LEU A 296 4.08 13.27 15.16
C LEU A 296 4.15 13.24 13.63
N ILE A 297 5.28 13.66 13.06
CA ILE A 297 5.58 13.55 11.63
C ILE A 297 6.85 12.72 11.50
N SER A 298 6.74 11.47 11.05
CA SER A 298 7.85 10.53 11.10
C SER A 298 8.14 9.76 9.81
N ASN A 299 9.41 9.37 9.64
CA ASN A 299 9.85 8.43 8.62
C ASN A 299 9.40 8.79 7.20
N CYS A 300 9.46 10.07 6.82
CA CYS A 300 9.14 10.47 5.45
C CYS A 300 10.43 10.74 4.67
N GLY A 301 10.37 10.72 3.33
CA GLY A 301 11.48 11.19 2.49
C GLY A 301 11.95 12.58 2.93
N GLN A 302 10.99 13.51 3.03
CA GLN A 302 11.12 14.80 3.69
C GLN A 302 9.97 14.97 4.70
N ASN A 303 10.25 15.10 5.99
CA ASN A 303 9.18 15.15 6.98
C ASN A 303 8.33 16.42 6.84
N VAL A 304 8.94 17.60 6.91
CA VAL A 304 8.25 18.89 6.77
C VAL A 304 9.02 19.83 5.85
N VAL A 305 8.36 20.27 4.78
CA VAL A 305 8.87 21.24 3.82
C VAL A 305 7.94 22.46 3.77
N LEU A 306 8.44 23.61 4.19
CA LEU A 306 7.73 24.89 4.16
C LEU A 306 8.44 25.79 3.15
N ALA A 307 7.92 25.88 1.93
CA ALA A 307 8.57 26.56 0.82
C ALA A 307 7.81 27.82 0.39
N LYS A 308 8.52 28.76 -0.26
CA LYS A 308 7.95 29.98 -0.85
C LYS A 308 7.17 30.86 0.16
N GLY A 309 7.62 30.93 1.40
CA GLY A 309 6.99 31.77 2.42
C GLY A 309 5.71 31.16 3.00
N GLY A 310 4.94 31.96 3.73
CA GLY A 310 3.73 31.50 4.41
C GLY A 310 3.69 31.88 5.90
N ASP A 311 2.71 31.32 6.60
CA ASP A 311 2.47 31.54 8.04
C ASP A 311 2.27 30.22 8.78
N TYR A 312 3.26 29.82 9.56
CA TYR A 312 3.34 28.50 10.17
C TYR A 312 3.54 28.56 11.68
N GLN A 313 2.79 27.73 12.40
CA GLN A 313 3.03 27.52 13.83
C GLN A 313 2.97 26.02 14.14
N PHE A 314 4.03 25.53 14.76
CA PHE A 314 4.15 24.16 15.28
C PHE A 314 4.41 24.25 16.78
N THR A 315 3.68 23.49 17.58
CA THR A 315 3.81 23.52 19.04
C THR A 315 3.69 22.11 19.62
N HIS A 316 4.68 21.66 20.38
CA HIS A 316 4.78 20.29 20.90
C HIS A 316 4.83 19.21 19.81
N CYS A 317 5.35 19.53 18.62
CA CYS A 317 5.46 18.56 17.53
C CYS A 317 6.78 17.80 17.58
N THR A 318 6.76 16.51 17.25
CA THR A 318 7.96 15.70 17.01
C THR A 318 8.05 15.42 15.52
N VAL A 319 9.17 15.79 14.93
CA VAL A 319 9.48 15.57 13.52
C VAL A 319 10.76 14.75 13.46
N ALA A 320 10.65 13.47 13.14
CA ALA A 320 11.78 12.55 13.27
C ALA A 320 11.88 11.54 12.13
N THR A 321 13.08 11.14 11.74
CA THR A 321 13.24 10.13 10.70
C THR A 321 14.31 9.10 11.05
N PHE A 322 14.06 7.85 10.72
CA PHE A 322 14.98 6.74 10.87
C PHE A 322 15.18 6.10 9.51
N SER A 323 16.42 6.19 9.01
CA SER A 323 16.79 5.60 7.73
C SER A 323 16.46 4.10 7.72
N ASN A 324 15.83 3.62 6.65
CA ASN A 324 15.46 2.22 6.49
C ASN A 324 15.58 1.79 5.01
N ASN A 325 15.25 0.54 4.72
CA ASN A 325 15.41 -0.04 3.38
C ASN A 325 14.53 0.61 2.30
N TYR A 326 13.48 1.32 2.68
CA TYR A 326 12.53 1.97 1.76
C TYR A 326 12.73 3.49 1.70
N ILE A 327 13.03 4.12 2.83
CA ILE A 327 13.23 5.56 2.96
C ILE A 327 14.61 5.80 3.54
N LEU A 328 15.52 6.24 2.67
CA LEU A 328 16.84 6.68 3.08
C LEU A 328 16.75 8.10 3.62
N HIS A 329 17.34 8.32 4.79
CA HIS A 329 17.44 9.64 5.37
C HIS A 329 18.54 10.47 4.68
N ARG A 330 18.15 11.23 3.66
CA ARG A 330 19.06 12.03 2.82
C ARG A 330 18.71 13.52 2.76
N ASP A 331 17.58 13.89 3.34
CA ASP A 331 17.03 15.24 3.35
C ASP A 331 16.70 15.65 4.80
N PRO A 332 16.84 16.94 5.17
CA PRO A 332 16.56 17.41 6.52
C PRO A 332 15.10 17.14 6.91
N VAL A 333 14.86 16.76 8.17
CA VAL A 333 13.48 16.57 8.67
C VAL A 333 12.66 17.86 8.66
N LEU A 334 13.30 19.03 8.73
CA LEU A 334 12.63 20.32 8.56
C LEU A 334 13.39 21.19 7.56
N TYR A 335 12.74 21.51 6.45
CA TYR A 335 13.18 22.53 5.50
C TYR A 335 12.23 23.72 5.51
N VAL A 336 12.77 24.93 5.71
CA VAL A 336 12.01 26.18 5.72
C VAL A 336 12.65 27.18 4.77
N SER A 337 11.87 27.69 3.82
CA SER A 337 12.32 28.69 2.86
C SER A 337 11.25 29.72 2.55
N ASN A 338 11.67 30.99 2.43
CA ASN A 338 10.76 32.03 1.96
C ASN A 338 10.69 32.13 0.43
N TYR A 339 11.44 31.30 -0.31
CA TYR A 339 11.50 31.37 -1.77
C TYR A 339 11.47 29.98 -2.42
N VAL A 340 11.22 29.97 -3.73
CA VAL A 340 11.53 28.86 -4.64
C VAL A 340 12.27 29.41 -5.84
N LEU A 341 12.95 28.55 -6.60
CA LEU A 341 13.62 28.95 -7.84
C LEU A 341 12.64 28.77 -9.01
N VAL A 342 12.34 29.86 -9.71
CA VAL A 342 11.62 29.83 -10.99
C VAL A 342 12.61 30.25 -12.06
N ASN A 343 12.99 29.33 -12.96
CA ASN A 343 14.04 29.56 -13.96
C ASN A 343 15.38 30.03 -13.33
N ASN A 344 15.80 29.41 -12.23
CA ASN A 344 16.98 29.79 -11.42
C ASN A 344 16.92 31.20 -10.79
N VAL A 345 15.77 31.87 -10.83
CA VAL A 345 15.55 33.15 -10.17
C VAL A 345 14.73 32.93 -8.90
N PRO A 346 15.18 33.43 -7.73
CA PRO A 346 14.39 33.36 -6.50
C PRO A 346 13.06 34.13 -6.61
N ASP A 347 11.95 33.42 -6.42
CA ASP A 347 10.62 34.01 -6.20
C ASP A 347 10.29 33.91 -4.71
N ALA A 348 10.53 35.01 -3.99
CA ALA A 348 10.39 35.09 -2.53
C ALA A 348 9.05 35.70 -2.10
N LYS A 349 8.47 35.18 -1.01
CA LYS A 349 7.29 35.72 -0.32
C LYS A 349 7.60 35.98 1.15
N ALA A 350 6.67 36.64 1.85
CA ALA A 350 6.80 36.84 3.29
C ALA A 350 6.70 35.49 4.02
N LEU A 351 7.52 35.29 5.04
CA LEU A 351 7.53 34.10 5.88
C LEU A 351 7.45 34.47 7.35
N THR A 352 6.51 33.85 8.05
CA THR A 352 6.49 33.73 9.50
C THR A 352 6.40 32.26 9.86
N ALA A 353 7.35 31.75 10.64
CA ALA A 353 7.34 30.39 11.15
C ALA A 353 7.73 30.39 12.63
N VAL A 354 6.93 29.72 13.46
CA VAL A 354 7.18 29.61 14.90
C VAL A 354 7.08 28.15 15.32
N PHE A 355 8.19 27.59 15.75
CA PHE A 355 8.28 26.28 16.37
C PHE A 355 8.40 26.50 17.89
N ARG A 356 7.67 25.73 18.70
CA ARG A 356 7.70 25.86 20.16
C ARG A 356 7.68 24.48 20.78
N ASN A 357 8.67 24.15 21.60
CA ASN A 357 8.81 22.84 22.23
C ASN A 357 8.73 21.70 21.19
N CYS A 358 9.40 21.89 20.05
CA CYS A 358 9.44 20.89 18.98
C CYS A 358 10.72 20.06 19.05
N ILE A 359 10.64 18.82 18.60
CA ILE A 359 11.79 17.92 18.44
C ILE A 359 12.02 17.72 16.94
N PHE A 360 13.25 17.94 16.50
CA PHE A 360 13.72 17.65 15.14
C PHE A 360 14.90 16.70 15.25
N TRP A 361 14.79 15.50 14.69
CA TRP A 361 15.81 14.47 14.85
C TRP A 361 15.88 13.49 13.68
N GLY A 362 17.08 13.12 13.28
CA GLY A 362 17.31 12.08 12.29
C GLY A 362 18.33 11.06 12.78
N GLN A 363 18.19 9.82 12.35
CA GLN A 363 19.17 8.76 12.59
C GLN A 363 19.62 8.10 11.29
N ASP A 364 20.90 7.71 11.23
CA ASP A 364 21.51 6.93 10.14
C ASP A 364 21.34 7.58 8.76
N GLY A 365 21.41 8.91 8.72
CA GLY A 365 21.29 9.71 7.51
C GLY A 365 22.62 10.24 6.97
N THR A 366 22.54 10.92 5.82
CA THR A 366 23.68 11.57 5.15
C THR A 366 23.60 13.10 5.19
N VAL A 367 22.62 13.64 5.93
CA VAL A 367 22.39 15.08 6.08
C VAL A 367 23.39 15.70 7.06
N GLU A 368 23.77 16.95 6.80
CA GLU A 368 24.61 17.74 7.72
C GLU A 368 23.77 18.35 8.85
N ASP A 369 22.61 18.93 8.51
CA ASP A 369 21.69 19.58 9.44
C ASP A 369 20.29 19.01 9.30
N GLU A 370 19.63 18.70 10.43
CA GLU A 370 18.24 18.25 10.48
C GLU A 370 17.23 19.37 10.22
N VAL A 371 17.66 20.61 10.42
CA VAL A 371 16.84 21.81 10.29
C VAL A 371 17.56 22.78 9.39
N VAL A 372 17.01 22.99 8.20
CA VAL A 372 17.56 23.91 7.20
C VAL A 372 16.61 25.08 7.01
N VAL A 373 17.14 26.28 7.16
CA VAL A 373 16.39 27.54 7.01
C VAL A 373 17.09 28.41 5.97
N THR A 374 16.42 28.70 4.86
CA THR A 374 16.97 29.49 3.76
C THR A 374 16.15 30.75 3.51
N LYS A 375 16.84 31.85 3.18
CA LYS A 375 16.23 33.15 2.89
C LYS A 375 16.75 33.70 1.57
N SER A 376 15.85 34.28 0.79
CA SER A 376 16.19 35.13 -0.35
C SER A 376 15.32 36.39 -0.38
N GLY A 377 15.84 37.46 -0.99
CA GLY A 377 15.15 38.73 -1.13
C GLY A 377 14.95 39.51 0.18
N THR A 378 14.11 40.54 0.11
CA THR A 378 13.87 41.52 1.20
C THR A 378 12.49 41.40 1.83
N THR A 379 11.71 40.37 1.49
CA THR A 379 10.40 40.12 2.11
C THR A 379 10.56 39.84 3.61
N ALA A 380 9.49 40.06 4.37
CA ALA A 380 9.48 39.76 5.80
C ALA A 380 9.87 38.28 6.03
N PHE A 381 10.76 38.05 6.99
CA PHE A 381 11.30 36.73 7.28
C PHE A 381 11.48 36.59 8.80
N ASN A 382 10.54 35.92 9.45
CA ASN A 382 10.50 35.74 10.89
C ASN A 382 10.42 34.24 11.20
N VAL A 383 11.55 33.59 11.47
CA VAL A 383 11.61 32.18 11.85
C VAL A 383 12.11 32.09 13.29
N ASN A 384 11.31 31.50 14.19
CA ASN A 384 11.63 31.35 15.60
C ASN A 384 11.47 29.89 16.03
N PHE A 385 12.36 29.42 16.90
CA PHE A 385 12.39 28.07 17.45
C PHE A 385 12.24 28.08 18.97
#